data_AF-U2KE14-F1
#
_entry.id   AF-U2KE14-F1
#
_cell.length_a   1.000
_cell.length_b   1.000
_cell.length_c   1.000
_cell.angle_alpha   90.00
_cell.angle_beta   90.00
_cell.angle_gamma   90.00
#
_symmetry.space_group_name_H-M   'P 1'
#
loop_
_entity.id
_entity.type
_entity.pdbx_description
1 polymer ?
#
loop_
_entity_poly.entity_id
_entity_poly.type
_entity_poly.pdbx_seq_one_letter_code
_entity_poly.pdbx_strand_id
1 'polypeptide(L)' 'MTKEQALPGIPILAPGERITADIVNYIQYAKEKGCSLTGPQDMEIARLNVVKK' A
#
# COMPACT_ATOMS: atom_id res chain seq x y z
N MET A 1 -13.24 -13.28 11.71
CA MET A 1 -13.01 -11.82 11.66
C MET A 1 -11.95 -11.56 10.59
N THR A 2 -12.43 -11.13 9.41
CA THR A 2 -11.75 -10.55 8.22
C THR A 2 -10.26 -10.80 8.03
N LYS A 3 -9.91 -11.94 7.39
CA LYS A 3 -8.59 -12.15 6.76
C LYS A 3 -8.53 -11.42 5.41
N GLU A 4 -8.51 -10.10 5.44
CA GLU A 4 -8.03 -9.28 4.32
C GLU A 4 -6.59 -8.90 4.60
N GLN A 5 -5.76 -9.92 4.80
CA GLN A 5 -4.32 -9.73 4.75
C GLN A 5 -3.99 -9.81 3.25
N ALA A 6 -3.51 -8.70 2.66
CA ALA A 6 -2.96 -8.73 1.32
C ALA A 6 -2.09 -9.99 1.20
N LEU A 7 -2.43 -10.88 0.27
CA LEU A 7 -1.78 -12.18 0.15
C LEU A 7 -0.27 -11.93 0.05
N PRO A 8 0.57 -12.62 0.85
CA PRO A 8 2.01 -12.41 0.84
C PRO A 8 2.52 -12.59 -0.59
N GLY A 9 2.96 -11.49 -1.21
CA GLY A 9 3.51 -11.47 -2.57
C GLY A 9 2.69 -10.77 -3.64
N ILE A 10 1.50 -10.22 -3.36
CA ILE A 10 0.76 -9.41 -4.35
C ILE A 10 0.99 -7.90 -4.08
N PRO A 11 1.51 -7.14 -5.06
CA PRO A 11 1.73 -5.71 -4.89
C PRO A 11 0.40 -4.93 -4.87
N ILE A 12 0.31 -3.93 -3.98
CA ILE A 12 -0.83 -2.99 -3.93
C ILE A 12 -0.72 -1.93 -5.04
N LEU A 13 0.51 -1.52 -5.37
CA LEU A 13 0.81 -0.54 -6.39
C LEU A 13 2.22 -0.80 -6.95
N ALA A 14 2.39 -0.70 -8.26
CA ALA A 14 3.66 -0.79 -8.97
C ALA A 14 4.15 0.60 -9.43
N PRO A 15 5.48 0.79 -9.64
CA PRO A 15 6.02 2.05 -10.14
C PRO A 15 5.43 2.44 -11.50
N GLY A 16 4.93 3.67 -11.60
CA GLY A 16 4.32 4.20 -12.83
C GLY A 16 2.81 3.96 -12.95
N GLU A 17 2.21 3.21 -12.02
CA GLU A 17 0.75 3.09 -11.96
C GLU A 17 0.09 4.39 -11.50
N ARG A 18 -1.16 4.56 -11.92
CA ARG A 18 -1.99 5.70 -11.52
C ARG A 18 -2.44 5.52 -10.09
N ILE A 19 -2.09 6.48 -9.24
CA ILE A 19 -2.56 6.54 -7.87
C ILE A 19 -4.00 7.10 -7.87
N THR A 20 -4.92 6.37 -7.22
CA THR A 20 -6.33 6.77 -7.03
C THR A 20 -6.66 6.90 -5.54
N ALA A 21 -7.78 7.56 -5.23
CA ALA A 21 -8.25 7.70 -3.85
C ALA A 21 -8.54 6.33 -3.20
N ASP A 22 -9.12 5.39 -3.93
CA ASP A 22 -9.39 4.03 -3.46
C ASP A 22 -8.11 3.29 -3.04
N ILE A 23 -7.03 3.42 -3.81
CA ILE A 23 -5.73 2.83 -3.49
C ILE A 23 -5.18 3.42 -2.18
N VAL A 24 -5.26 4.74 -2.03
CA VAL A 24 -4.80 5.43 -0.80
C VAL A 24 -5.64 4.99 0.40
N ASN A 25 -6.96 4.87 0.25
CA ASN A 25 -7.85 4.39 1.29
C ASN A 25 -7.52 2.94 1.69
N TYR A 26 -7.23 2.08 0.71
CA TYR A 26 -6.83 0.70 0.97
C TYR A 26 -5.50 0.60 1.71
N ILE A 27 -4.50 1.42 1.34
CA ILE A 27 -3.20 1.47 2.03
C ILE A 27 -3.39 1.89 3.49
N GLN A 28 -4.20 2.92 3.76
CA GLN A 28 -4.50 3.35 5.13
C GLN A 28 -5.23 2.27 5.93
N TYR A 29 -6.25 1.65 5.34
CA TYR A 29 -6.97 0.53 5.95
C TYR A 29 -6.01 -0.62 6.31
N ALA A 30 -5.13 -1.03 5.39
CA ALA A 30 -4.16 -2.10 5.63
C ALA A 30 -3.17 -1.74 6.76
N LYS A 31 -2.74 -0.47 6.82
CA LYS A 31 -1.88 0.06 7.88
C LYS A 31 -2.60 0.00 9.25
N GLU A 32 -3.83 0.46 9.33
CA GLU A 32 -4.64 0.44 10.57
C GLU A 32 -4.92 -0.98 11.06
N LYS A 33 -5.08 -1.95 10.13
CA LYS A 33 -5.25 -3.37 10.47
C LYS A 33 -3.96 -4.06 10.91
N GLY A 34 -2.82 -3.37 10.88
CA GLY A 34 -1.52 -3.95 11.22
C GLY A 34 -1.05 -5.01 10.23
N CYS A 35 -1.51 -4.94 8.97
CA CYS A 35 -1.02 -5.84 7.92
C CYS A 35 0.47 -5.59 7.67
N SER A 36 1.25 -6.67 7.56
CA SER A 36 2.67 -6.58 7.19
C SER A 36 2.78 -6.18 5.72
N LEU A 37 3.00 -4.89 5.47
CA LEU A 37 3.24 -4.35 4.14
C LEU A 37 4.73 -4.56 3.80
N THR A 38 5.01 -5.20 2.66
CA THR A 38 6.37 -5.50 2.19
C THR A 38 6.75 -4.58 1.04
N GLY A 39 8.01 -4.13 1.04
CA GLY A 39 8.53 -3.21 0.02
C GLY A 39 8.26 -1.70 0.17
N PRO A 40 7.62 -1.14 1.24
CA PRO A 40 7.60 0.31 1.37
C PRO A 40 9.01 0.84 1.68
N GLN A 41 9.43 1.90 1.00
CA GLN A 41 10.69 2.60 1.36
C GLN A 41 10.58 3.33 2.69
N ASP A 42 9.36 3.69 3.09
CA ASP A 42 9.04 4.34 4.36
C ASP A 42 8.32 3.33 5.25
N MET A 43 8.98 2.88 6.31
CA MET A 43 8.43 1.93 7.28
C MET A 43 7.24 2.51 8.06
N GLU A 44 7.12 3.84 8.13
CA GLU A 44 5.98 4.51 8.73
C GLU A 44 4.81 4.64 7.74
N ILE A 45 5.03 4.36 6.45
CA ILE A 45 4.02 4.45 5.39
C ILE A 45 3.33 5.82 5.47
N ALA A 46 4.13 6.89 5.62
CA ALA A 46 3.67 8.27 5.71
C ALA A 46 3.81 8.99 4.38
N ARG A 47 4.63 8.46 3.46
CA ARG A 47 4.88 9.04 2.14
C ARG A 47 4.81 7.98 1.04
N LEU A 48 4.27 8.38 -0.12
CA LEU A 48 4.26 7.60 -1.35
C LEU A 48 5.05 8.32 -2.43
N ASN A 49 6.02 7.62 -3.03
CA ASN A 49 6.82 8.17 -4.13
C ASN A 49 6.03 8.13 -5.44
N VAL A 50 6.13 9.20 -6.21
CA VAL A 50 5.51 9.30 -7.54
C VAL A 50 6.59 9.32 -8.62
N VAL A 51 6.36 8.60 -9.71
CA VAL A 51 7.23 8.65 -10.88
C VAL A 51 6.95 9.95 -11.62
N LYS A 52 7.97 10.79 -11.78
CA LYS A 52 7.90 12.00 -12.60
C LYS A 52 8.16 11.64 -14.06
N LYS A 53 7.43 12.27 -14.98
CA LYS A 53 7.72 12.23 -16.41
C LYS A 53 8.99 13.00 -16.73
#